data_AF-A0A4U0XDD9-F1
#
_entry.id   AF-A0A4U0XDD9-F1
#
_cell.length_a   1.000
_cell.length_b   1.000
_cell.length_c   1.000
_cell.angle_alpha   90.00
_cell.angle_beta   90.00
_cell.angle_gamma   90.00
#
_symmetry.space_group_name_H-M   'P 1'
#
loop_
_entity.id
_entity.type
_entity.pdbx_description
1 polymer ?
#
loop_
_entity_poly.entity_id
_entity_poly.type
_entity_poly.pdbx_seq_one_letter_code
_entity_poly.pdbx_strand_id
1 'polypeptide(L)'
;MPSAVPGLQFAAKRRYLGYELHFSLSYRGDGTTTDLVVQASKNGKQYELVTPELFRAIYPAAFSEEYFHWNDVDAGVVEFRPIKDAWSGSGSRTWTLIPDQRTATWRLTKDSQVLLSLPSATSKALTSILLPLADPNRIHPPLLEVEVEIPGLQLCFLLEAKQSELRSKEFPNTFIDRDQSLGVLVGLQNRLILRYRNTGARLLLVLDGNVSYDFSDNDGRHVSVIAQKTATSRIHTFRVDTVLGCLGGNGNLQSKLFLAYLHALTTFCLPDPLTRQTGTEQALSLLRSAEVRSFDRLTEENLALVQQIAALTPVRQYYPANERVMQTVHWSSRLGFLAQHAEFSTAVGSIFNQARRSSIFYPETRLPELEESDLGLMQRHAVRSAMLRVSGFGAEDFTVMHDASYRARDQDQASTMFSQAFVMSRMVYQQKLDLQMALSSDVSESL
;
A
#
# COMPACT_ATOMS: atom_id res chain seq x y z
N MET A 1 26.83 19.76 -45.90
CA MET A 1 27.99 19.57 -46.80
C MET A 1 28.34 18.10 -46.81
N PRO A 2 29.00 17.54 -47.84
CA PRO A 2 29.50 16.17 -47.75
C PRO A 2 30.52 16.04 -46.61
N SER A 3 30.46 14.93 -45.87
CA SER A 3 31.40 14.65 -44.77
C SER A 3 32.72 14.10 -45.30
N ALA A 4 33.83 14.48 -44.66
CA ALA A 4 35.16 13.90 -44.91
C ALA A 4 35.46 12.66 -44.02
N VAL A 5 34.58 12.36 -43.06
CA VAL A 5 34.71 11.23 -42.14
C VAL A 5 34.14 9.96 -42.80
N PRO A 6 34.90 8.87 -42.91
CA PRO A 6 34.42 7.60 -43.44
C PRO A 6 33.18 7.10 -42.70
N GLY A 7 32.17 6.64 -43.45
CA GLY A 7 30.91 6.13 -42.89
C GLY A 7 29.86 7.21 -42.56
N LEU A 8 30.22 8.50 -42.62
CA LEU A 8 29.27 9.60 -42.45
C LEU A 8 29.02 10.32 -43.77
N GLN A 9 27.76 10.69 -44.04
CA GLN A 9 27.36 11.27 -45.33
C GLN A 9 27.37 12.80 -45.31
N PHE A 10 27.02 13.41 -44.18
CA PHE A 10 26.78 14.84 -44.07
C PHE A 10 27.65 15.48 -42.98
N ALA A 11 27.98 16.75 -43.19
CA ALA A 11 28.66 17.61 -42.23
C ALA A 11 27.93 18.95 -42.10
N ALA A 12 27.91 19.50 -40.89
CA ALA A 12 27.37 20.81 -40.59
C ALA A 12 28.22 21.92 -41.22
N LYS A 13 27.56 22.96 -41.75
CA LYS A 13 28.24 24.08 -42.43
C LYS A 13 28.93 25.05 -41.46
N ARG A 14 28.50 25.09 -40.20
CA ARG A 14 29.05 25.93 -39.14
C ARG A 14 29.33 25.07 -37.92
N ARG A 15 30.36 25.46 -37.15
CA ARG A 15 30.66 24.84 -35.86
C ARG A 15 29.53 25.16 -34.87
N TYR A 16 29.13 24.18 -34.08
CA TYR A 16 28.16 24.32 -33.00
C TYR A 16 28.88 24.30 -31.65
N LEU A 17 28.88 25.39 -30.89
CA LEU A 17 29.60 25.52 -29.62
C LEU A 17 31.10 25.10 -29.71
N GLY A 18 31.71 25.37 -30.87
CA GLY A 18 33.09 25.00 -31.18
C GLY A 18 33.29 23.56 -31.68
N TYR A 19 32.24 22.75 -31.78
CA TYR A 19 32.26 21.40 -32.34
C TYR A 19 32.00 21.41 -33.85
N GLU A 20 32.76 20.61 -34.58
CA GLU A 20 32.43 20.22 -35.96
C GLU A 20 31.57 18.96 -35.90
N LEU A 21 30.45 18.97 -36.63
CA LEU A 21 29.45 17.89 -36.59
C LEU A 21 29.38 17.18 -37.93
N HIS A 22 29.49 15.86 -37.87
CA HIS A 22 29.32 14.94 -38.97
C HIS A 22 28.17 13.99 -38.61
N PHE A 23 27.32 13.68 -39.58
CA PHE A 23 26.15 12.84 -39.33
C PHE A 23 25.75 12.01 -40.54
N SER A 24 25.08 10.90 -40.26
CA SER A 24 24.56 9.97 -41.26
C SER A 24 23.25 9.38 -40.75
N LEU A 25 22.41 8.93 -41.67
CA LEU A 25 21.25 8.12 -41.34
C LEU A 25 21.57 6.68 -41.67
N SER A 26 21.56 5.82 -40.66
CA SER A 26 21.65 4.37 -40.83
C SER A 26 20.26 3.76 -40.71
N TYR A 27 19.89 2.89 -41.65
CA TYR A 27 18.66 2.12 -41.57
C TYR A 27 18.91 0.87 -40.74
N ARG A 28 18.05 0.60 -39.75
CA ARG A 28 18.05 -0.70 -39.08
C ARG A 28 17.56 -1.78 -40.05
N GLY A 29 17.87 -3.04 -39.75
CA GLY A 29 17.54 -4.19 -40.60
C GLY A 29 16.04 -4.41 -40.89
N ASP A 30 15.15 -3.65 -40.24
CA ASP A 30 13.70 -3.63 -40.50
C ASP A 30 13.27 -2.68 -41.64
N GLY A 31 14.21 -1.89 -42.19
CA GLY A 31 13.97 -0.96 -43.30
C GLY A 31 13.06 0.23 -43.00
N THR A 32 12.61 0.40 -41.76
CA THR A 32 11.63 1.44 -41.37
C THR A 32 12.13 2.36 -40.27
N THR A 33 13.06 1.91 -39.42
CA THR A 33 13.68 2.76 -38.41
C THR A 33 15.03 3.31 -38.87
N THR A 34 15.18 4.62 -38.77
CA THR A 34 16.42 5.36 -39.07
C THR A 34 17.10 5.78 -37.78
N ASP A 35 18.31 5.27 -37.57
CA ASP A 35 19.20 5.76 -36.51
C ASP A 35 20.03 6.92 -37.06
N LEU A 36 20.01 8.05 -36.34
CA LEU A 36 20.89 9.17 -36.62
C LEU A 36 22.24 8.92 -35.95
N VAL A 37 23.26 8.67 -36.75
CA VAL A 37 24.65 8.59 -36.27
C VAL A 37 25.22 9.99 -36.29
N VAL A 38 25.72 10.46 -35.15
CA VAL A 38 26.35 11.79 -35.00
C VAL A 38 27.75 11.61 -34.46
N GLN A 39 28.72 12.22 -35.13
CA GLN A 39 30.07 12.40 -34.62
C GLN A 39 30.36 13.89 -34.46
N ALA A 40 30.92 14.26 -33.32
CA ALA A 40 31.33 15.60 -32.98
C ALA A 40 32.84 15.64 -32.73
N SER A 41 33.54 16.62 -33.29
CA SER A 41 34.98 16.80 -33.04
C SER A 41 35.28 18.21 -32.51
N LYS A 42 36.20 18.31 -31.55
CA LYS A 42 36.65 19.58 -30.96
C LYS A 42 38.02 19.45 -30.34
N ASN A 43 38.93 20.38 -30.66
CA ASN A 43 40.30 20.42 -30.14
C ASN A 43 41.07 19.10 -30.31
N GLY A 44 40.87 18.41 -31.43
CA GLY A 44 41.51 17.13 -31.72
C GLY A 44 40.85 15.90 -31.08
N LYS A 45 39.86 16.09 -30.18
CA LYS A 45 39.07 14.99 -29.62
C LYS A 45 37.85 14.63 -30.46
N GLN A 46 37.51 13.35 -30.51
CA GLN A 46 36.36 12.82 -31.23
C GLN A 46 35.32 12.20 -30.29
N TYR A 47 34.06 12.54 -30.53
CA TYR A 47 32.92 12.05 -29.77
C TYR A 47 31.87 11.46 -30.70
N GLU A 48 31.34 10.29 -30.37
CA GLU A 48 30.25 9.65 -31.10
C GLU A 48 29.01 9.55 -30.23
N LEU A 49 27.85 9.87 -30.80
CA LEU A 49 26.59 9.83 -30.08
C LEU A 49 26.14 8.37 -29.90
N VAL A 50 25.89 7.99 -28.65
CA VAL A 50 25.33 6.68 -28.29
C VAL A 50 23.84 6.84 -28.02
N THR A 51 23.04 5.90 -28.52
CA THR A 51 21.58 5.97 -28.38
C THR A 51 21.13 5.59 -26.96
N PRO A 52 20.19 6.34 -26.34
CA PRO A 52 19.74 6.09 -24.98
C PRO A 52 19.02 4.73 -24.82
N GLU A 53 18.48 4.17 -25.91
CA GLU A 53 17.82 2.87 -25.95
C GLU A 53 18.72 1.73 -25.43
N LEU A 54 20.04 1.84 -25.64
CA LEU A 54 21.01 0.85 -25.18
C LEU A 54 21.06 0.74 -23.64
N PHE A 55 20.66 1.79 -22.93
CA PHE A 55 20.80 1.88 -21.48
C PHE A 55 19.50 1.61 -20.71
N ARG A 56 18.33 1.71 -21.36
CA ARG A 56 17.00 1.59 -20.71
C ARG A 56 16.78 0.30 -19.93
N ALA A 57 17.34 -0.82 -20.40
CA ALA A 57 17.21 -2.13 -19.73
C ALA A 57 18.34 -2.43 -18.73
N ILE A 58 19.37 -1.57 -18.70
CA ILE A 58 20.62 -1.83 -17.97
C ILE A 58 20.72 -0.91 -16.74
N TYR A 59 20.26 0.34 -16.86
CA TYR A 59 20.35 1.35 -15.83
C TYR A 59 18.97 1.98 -15.55
N PRO A 60 18.77 2.58 -14.35
CA PRO A 60 17.54 3.30 -14.02
C PRO A 60 17.15 4.34 -15.07
N ALA A 61 15.85 4.55 -15.26
CA ALA A 61 15.29 5.36 -16.36
C ALA A 61 15.93 6.76 -16.49
N ALA A 62 16.23 7.40 -15.36
CA ALA A 62 16.91 8.71 -15.30
C ALA A 62 18.20 8.75 -16.16
N PHE A 63 18.98 7.68 -16.21
CA PHE A 63 20.22 7.61 -16.98
C PHE A 63 20.01 7.54 -18.50
N SER A 64 18.81 7.18 -18.95
CA SER A 64 18.42 7.19 -20.36
C SER A 64 17.59 8.41 -20.74
N GLU A 65 16.90 9.05 -19.80
CA GLU A 65 15.96 10.14 -20.04
C GLU A 65 16.56 11.53 -19.81
N GLU A 66 17.52 11.67 -18.88
CA GLU A 66 18.05 12.96 -18.45
C GLU A 66 19.47 13.26 -18.95
N TYR A 67 20.07 12.33 -19.69
CA TYR A 67 21.47 12.39 -20.12
C TYR A 67 21.62 12.21 -21.64
N PHE A 68 22.58 12.94 -22.21
CA PHE A 68 23.21 12.69 -23.51
C PHE A 68 24.43 11.79 -23.34
N HIS A 69 24.60 10.83 -24.24
CA HIS A 69 25.65 9.82 -24.16
C HIS A 69 26.69 10.04 -25.26
N TRP A 70 27.87 10.53 -24.87
CA TRP A 70 29.00 10.74 -25.79
C TRP A 70 30.06 9.68 -25.58
N ASN A 71 30.33 8.87 -26.59
CA ASN A 71 31.51 8.02 -26.63
C ASN A 71 32.73 8.88 -26.96
N ASP A 72 33.59 9.18 -25.97
CA ASP A 72 34.91 9.78 -26.21
C ASP A 72 35.80 8.66 -26.77
N VAL A 73 35.99 8.70 -28.09
CA VAL A 73 36.69 7.66 -28.85
C VAL A 73 38.16 7.56 -28.43
N ASP A 74 38.77 8.70 -28.11
CA ASP A 74 40.18 8.78 -27.73
C ASP A 74 40.41 8.22 -26.32
N ALA A 75 39.50 8.50 -25.39
CA ALA A 75 39.56 7.98 -24.02
C ALA A 75 39.02 6.55 -23.89
N GLY A 76 38.23 6.07 -24.87
CA GLY A 76 37.59 4.75 -24.84
C GLY A 76 36.50 4.64 -23.77
N VAL A 77 35.77 5.74 -23.53
CA VAL A 77 34.76 5.82 -22.47
C VAL A 77 33.46 6.45 -22.97
N VAL A 78 32.32 6.07 -22.39
CA VAL A 78 31.03 6.75 -22.68
C VAL A 78 30.69 7.70 -21.55
N GLU A 79 30.63 8.99 -21.85
CA GLU A 79 30.25 10.05 -20.94
C GLU A 79 28.74 10.26 -20.95
N PHE A 80 28.12 10.20 -19.78
CA PHE A 80 26.72 10.52 -19.54
C PHE A 80 26.68 11.98 -19.08
N ARG A 81 26.45 12.88 -20.04
CA ARG A 81 26.36 14.33 -19.80
C ARG A 81 24.90 14.75 -19.61
N PRO A 82 24.52 15.48 -18.56
CA PRO A 82 23.15 15.96 -18.40
C PRO A 82 22.67 16.72 -19.64
N ILE A 83 21.39 16.58 -20.03
CA ILE A 83 20.85 17.23 -21.24
C ILE A 83 21.10 18.74 -21.27
N LYS A 84 21.00 19.39 -20.10
CA LYS A 84 21.23 20.84 -19.95
C LYS A 84 22.68 21.26 -20.26
N ASP A 85 23.63 20.34 -20.15
CA ASP A 85 25.07 20.55 -20.31
C ASP A 85 25.70 19.56 -21.31
N ALA A 86 24.92 19.08 -22.28
CA ALA A 86 25.32 18.01 -23.20
C ALA A 86 26.60 18.29 -24.01
N TRP A 87 26.92 19.57 -24.22
CA TRP A 87 28.05 20.04 -25.04
C TRP A 87 29.17 20.69 -24.21
N SER A 88 28.97 20.78 -22.89
CA SER A 88 29.97 21.25 -21.95
C SER A 88 31.07 20.18 -21.85
N GLY A 89 32.34 20.60 -21.75
CA GLY A 89 33.45 19.65 -21.60
C GLY A 89 33.33 18.79 -20.33
N SER A 90 34.10 17.71 -20.26
CA SER A 90 34.06 16.78 -19.12
C SER A 90 34.36 17.51 -17.80
N GLY A 91 33.32 17.77 -17.01
CA GLY A 91 33.40 18.36 -15.68
C GLY A 91 33.43 17.28 -14.59
N SER A 92 33.79 17.66 -13.36
CA SER A 92 33.88 16.76 -12.18
C SER A 92 32.54 16.19 -11.68
N ARG A 93 31.50 16.15 -12.51
CA ARG A 93 30.14 15.72 -12.15
C ARG A 93 29.52 14.69 -13.12
N THR A 94 30.26 14.29 -14.14
CA THR A 94 29.77 13.44 -15.24
C THR A 94 29.91 11.95 -14.87
N TRP A 95 28.88 11.15 -15.13
CA TRP A 95 28.99 9.69 -15.04
C TRP A 95 29.74 9.16 -16.27
N THR A 96 30.64 8.21 -16.09
CA THR A 96 31.49 7.68 -17.14
C THR A 96 31.44 6.16 -17.17
N LEU A 97 31.04 5.61 -18.30
CA LEU A 97 31.07 4.18 -18.56
C LEU A 97 32.48 3.81 -19.03
N ILE A 98 33.20 3.08 -18.19
CA ILE A 98 34.59 2.68 -18.42
C ILE A 98 34.70 1.16 -18.53
N PRO A 99 35.61 0.63 -19.37
CA PRO A 99 35.86 -0.80 -19.45
C PRO A 99 36.62 -1.27 -18.19
N ASP A 100 36.12 -2.30 -17.52
CA ASP A 100 36.87 -3.02 -16.49
C ASP A 100 37.71 -4.13 -17.11
N GLN A 101 39.02 -3.92 -17.10
CA GLN A 101 40.02 -4.86 -17.62
C GLN A 101 40.05 -6.20 -16.88
N ARG A 102 39.57 -6.26 -15.62
CA ARG A 102 39.56 -7.52 -14.85
C ARG A 102 38.40 -8.43 -15.18
N THR A 103 37.23 -7.88 -15.46
CA THR A 103 36.00 -8.66 -15.68
C THR A 103 35.57 -8.69 -17.13
N ALA A 104 36.26 -7.98 -18.02
CA ALA A 104 35.84 -7.78 -19.41
C ALA A 104 34.41 -7.22 -19.53
N THR A 105 33.97 -6.44 -18.53
CA THR A 105 32.65 -5.79 -18.51
C THR A 105 32.80 -4.29 -18.43
N TRP A 106 31.74 -3.56 -18.79
CA TRP A 106 31.68 -2.12 -18.60
C TRP A 106 31.15 -1.78 -17.20
N ARG A 107 31.65 -0.69 -16.63
CA ARG A 107 31.21 -0.15 -15.33
C ARG A 107 30.87 1.32 -15.47
N LEU A 108 29.68 1.69 -15.03
CA LEU A 108 29.28 3.09 -14.98
C LEU A 108 29.78 3.69 -13.67
N THR A 109 30.60 4.71 -13.74
CA THR A 109 31.32 5.25 -12.58
C THR A 109 31.16 6.76 -12.48
N LYS A 110 31.25 7.29 -11.26
CA LYS A 110 31.32 8.72 -11.00
C LYS A 110 32.12 8.92 -9.74
N ASP A 111 33.24 9.63 -9.83
CA ASP A 111 34.20 9.77 -8.74
C ASP A 111 34.63 8.39 -8.18
N SER A 112 34.37 8.11 -6.91
CA SER A 112 34.62 6.81 -6.27
C SER A 112 33.42 5.84 -6.33
N GLN A 113 32.32 6.24 -6.96
CA GLN A 113 31.08 5.46 -7.05
C GLN A 113 31.03 4.65 -8.35
N VAL A 114 30.43 3.47 -8.29
CA VAL A 114 30.18 2.60 -9.45
C VAL A 114 28.71 2.20 -9.41
N LEU A 115 27.92 2.44 -10.45
CA LEU A 115 26.50 2.05 -10.47
C LEU A 115 26.34 0.57 -10.87
N LEU A 116 25.53 -0.18 -10.13
CA LEU A 116 25.13 -1.54 -10.49
C LEU A 116 24.11 -1.51 -11.61
N SER A 117 24.25 -2.46 -12.53
CA SER A 117 23.23 -2.69 -13.54
C SER A 117 21.97 -3.32 -12.91
N LEU A 118 20.80 -2.91 -13.40
CA LEU A 118 19.50 -3.47 -13.00
C LEU A 118 19.42 -4.99 -13.10
N PRO A 119 20.00 -5.66 -14.13
CA PRO A 119 19.91 -7.12 -14.24
C PRO A 119 20.77 -7.90 -13.23
N SER A 120 21.68 -7.24 -12.50
CA SER A 120 22.61 -7.91 -11.58
C SER A 120 21.89 -8.60 -10.42
N ALA A 121 22.43 -9.73 -9.93
CA ALA A 121 21.84 -10.49 -8.83
C ALA A 121 21.69 -9.64 -7.55
N THR A 122 22.70 -8.80 -7.26
CA THR A 122 22.67 -7.86 -6.13
C THR A 122 21.59 -6.80 -6.29
N SER A 123 21.44 -6.22 -7.48
CA SER A 123 20.37 -5.25 -7.75
C SER A 123 18.98 -5.89 -7.59
N LYS A 124 18.79 -7.12 -8.08
CA LYS A 124 17.54 -7.89 -7.89
C LYS A 124 17.23 -8.15 -6.41
N ALA A 125 18.22 -8.53 -5.62
CA ALA A 125 18.06 -8.77 -4.19
C ALA A 125 17.75 -7.48 -3.41
N LEU A 126 18.41 -6.37 -3.74
CA LEU A 126 18.12 -5.07 -3.12
C LEU A 126 16.73 -4.56 -3.53
N THR A 127 16.38 -4.73 -4.80
CA THR A 127 15.06 -4.37 -5.32
C THR A 127 13.96 -5.16 -4.63
N SER A 128 14.12 -6.48 -4.40
CA SER A 128 13.09 -7.27 -3.72
C SER A 128 12.87 -6.85 -2.27
N ILE A 129 13.94 -6.45 -1.56
CA ILE A 129 13.87 -5.94 -0.19
C ILE A 129 13.13 -4.60 -0.13
N LEU A 130 13.40 -3.71 -1.09
CA LEU A 130 12.89 -2.34 -1.09
C LEU A 130 11.60 -2.15 -1.90
N LEU A 131 11.15 -3.20 -2.59
CA LEU A 131 9.90 -3.24 -3.37
C LEU A 131 8.67 -2.77 -2.57
N PRO A 132 8.52 -3.09 -1.27
CA PRO A 132 7.41 -2.56 -0.47
C PRO A 132 7.37 -1.03 -0.46
N LEU A 133 8.52 -0.35 -0.54
CA LEU A 133 8.62 1.10 -0.39
C LEU A 133 8.77 1.84 -1.72
N ALA A 134 9.50 1.28 -2.69
CA ALA A 134 9.83 1.96 -3.95
C ALA A 134 9.66 1.03 -5.14
N ASP A 135 9.34 1.60 -6.30
CA ASP A 135 9.30 0.83 -7.55
C ASP A 135 10.72 0.59 -8.06
N PRO A 136 11.01 -0.54 -8.74
CA PRO A 136 12.36 -0.93 -9.15
C PRO A 136 13.13 0.16 -9.91
N ASN A 137 12.42 0.93 -10.74
CA ASN A 137 13.02 1.97 -11.59
C ASN A 137 13.54 3.19 -10.79
N ARG A 138 13.20 3.28 -9.51
CA ARG A 138 13.64 4.34 -8.59
C ARG A 138 14.74 3.89 -7.63
N ILE A 139 15.26 2.67 -7.79
CA ILE A 139 16.29 2.10 -6.92
C ILE A 139 17.64 2.16 -7.64
N HIS A 140 18.60 2.88 -7.06
CA HIS A 140 19.93 3.11 -7.64
C HIS A 140 21.02 2.47 -6.75
N PRO A 141 21.57 1.29 -7.06
CA PRO A 141 22.52 0.64 -6.15
C PRO A 141 23.99 0.80 -6.62
N PRO A 142 24.92 1.41 -5.85
CA PRO A 142 26.35 1.47 -6.21
C PRO A 142 27.25 0.31 -5.66
N LEU A 143 28.44 0.04 -6.25
CA LEU A 143 29.28 -1.17 -6.05
C LEU A 143 30.33 -1.11 -4.92
N LEU A 144 30.66 0.04 -4.35
CA LEU A 144 31.55 0.12 -3.19
C LEU A 144 30.87 1.01 -2.18
N GLU A 145 30.25 0.34 -1.21
CA GLU A 145 29.16 0.89 -0.41
C GLU A 145 27.91 1.16 -1.27
N VAL A 146 26.89 0.31 -1.11
CA VAL A 146 25.63 0.53 -1.82
C VAL A 146 24.86 1.56 -1.03
N GLU A 147 24.80 2.80 -1.52
CA GLU A 147 23.85 3.78 -1.05
C GLU A 147 22.59 3.72 -1.91
N VAL A 148 21.47 3.31 -1.31
CA VAL A 148 20.16 3.31 -1.94
C VAL A 148 19.34 4.45 -1.37
N GLU A 149 19.17 5.48 -2.19
CA GLU A 149 18.29 6.60 -1.89
C GLU A 149 16.88 6.32 -2.44
N ILE A 150 15.86 6.62 -1.64
CA ILE A 150 14.46 6.69 -2.04
C ILE A 150 14.01 8.14 -1.86
N PRO A 151 14.27 9.02 -2.85
CA PRO A 151 14.15 10.47 -2.66
C PRO A 151 12.75 10.91 -2.23
N GLY A 152 11.70 10.29 -2.80
CA GLY A 152 10.30 10.64 -2.49
C GLY A 152 9.88 10.34 -1.05
N LEU A 153 10.61 9.47 -0.34
CA LEU A 153 10.38 9.12 1.06
C LEU A 153 11.43 9.73 2.00
N GLN A 154 12.42 10.44 1.45
CA GLN A 154 13.59 10.91 2.20
C GLN A 154 14.28 9.79 2.99
N LEU A 155 14.29 8.57 2.45
CA LEU A 155 14.99 7.44 3.05
C LEU A 155 16.27 7.15 2.29
N CYS A 156 17.33 6.86 3.03
CA CYS A 156 18.60 6.44 2.49
C CYS A 156 19.15 5.25 3.28
N PHE A 157 19.61 4.26 2.54
CA PHE A 157 20.07 2.99 3.05
C PHE A 157 21.50 2.72 2.58
N LEU A 158 22.39 2.33 3.49
CA LEU A 158 23.80 2.09 3.24
C LEU A 158 24.18 0.62 3.48
N LEU A 159 24.74 -0.04 2.47
CA LEU A 159 25.39 -1.34 2.60
C LEU A 159 26.91 -1.14 2.59
N GLU A 160 27.54 -1.13 3.76
CA GLU A 160 29.00 -0.98 3.86
C GLU A 160 29.73 -2.20 3.26
N ALA A 161 30.94 -2.00 2.73
CA ALA A 161 31.74 -3.07 2.16
C ALA A 161 31.99 -4.19 3.20
N LYS A 162 31.83 -5.46 2.78
CA LYS A 162 31.94 -6.67 3.62
C LYS A 162 30.86 -6.80 4.72
N GLN A 163 29.87 -5.93 4.77
CA GLN A 163 28.66 -6.12 5.58
C GLN A 163 27.53 -6.69 4.75
N SER A 164 26.57 -7.32 5.42
CA SER A 164 25.36 -7.90 4.81
C SER A 164 24.09 -7.20 5.29
N GLU A 165 24.24 -6.13 6.07
CA GLU A 165 23.15 -5.39 6.69
C GLU A 165 22.99 -4.05 5.97
N LEU A 166 21.79 -3.79 5.47
CA LEU A 166 21.45 -2.52 4.86
C LEU A 166 21.02 -1.55 5.96
N ARG A 167 21.86 -0.58 6.29
CA ARG A 167 21.70 0.36 7.42
C ARG A 167 20.89 1.57 7.01
N SER A 168 19.96 2.05 7.82
CA SER A 168 19.28 3.32 7.55
C SER A 168 20.14 4.51 7.96
N LYS A 169 20.16 5.57 7.14
CA LYS A 169 20.78 6.86 7.50
C LYS A 169 19.87 7.72 8.38
N GLU A 170 18.56 7.65 8.18
CA GLU A 170 17.56 8.46 8.90
C GLU A 170 17.25 7.90 10.28
N PHE A 171 17.40 6.58 10.46
CA PHE A 171 17.19 5.90 11.73
C PHE A 171 18.53 5.33 12.25
N PRO A 172 19.28 6.10 13.06
CA PRO A 172 20.61 5.69 13.52
C PRO A 172 20.61 4.34 14.25
N ASN A 173 21.69 3.58 14.07
CA ASN A 173 21.87 2.25 14.66
C ASN A 173 20.82 1.21 14.24
N THR A 174 20.08 1.46 13.16
CA THR A 174 19.13 0.49 12.61
C THR A 174 19.59 -0.08 11.28
N PHE A 175 19.14 -1.29 10.97
CA PHE A 175 19.31 -1.95 9.69
C PHE A 175 18.03 -2.70 9.30
N ILE A 176 17.85 -3.01 8.03
CA ILE A 176 16.69 -3.78 7.57
C ILE A 176 16.70 -5.16 8.23
N ASP A 177 15.63 -5.50 8.94
CA ASP A 177 15.51 -6.81 9.59
C ASP A 177 15.42 -7.91 8.52
N ARG A 178 16.17 -9.00 8.68
CA ARG A 178 16.06 -10.16 7.79
C ARG A 178 14.70 -10.85 7.93
N ASP A 179 14.11 -10.75 9.11
CA ASP A 179 12.77 -11.25 9.38
C ASP A 179 11.78 -10.07 9.36
N GLN A 180 11.02 -10.00 8.27
CA GLN A 180 9.96 -9.01 8.03
C GLN A 180 8.59 -9.46 8.59
N SER A 181 8.54 -10.55 9.35
CA SER A 181 7.33 -10.93 10.09
C SER A 181 7.07 -9.96 11.24
N LEU A 182 5.83 -9.50 11.33
CA LEU A 182 5.41 -8.51 12.32
C LEU A 182 4.56 -9.14 13.44
N GLY A 183 3.74 -10.15 13.11
CA GLY A 183 2.82 -10.78 14.06
C GLY A 183 1.64 -9.89 14.45
N VAL A 184 1.42 -8.78 13.74
CA VAL A 184 0.27 -7.87 13.87
C VAL A 184 0.06 -7.19 12.52
N LEU A 185 -1.12 -6.63 12.28
CA LEU A 185 -1.47 -6.05 10.98
C LEU A 185 -1.32 -7.08 9.86
N VAL A 186 -1.74 -8.31 10.13
CA VAL A 186 -1.68 -9.40 9.15
C VAL A 186 -2.47 -8.98 7.90
N GLY A 187 -1.92 -9.18 6.70
CA GLY A 187 -2.54 -8.70 5.46
C GLY A 187 -2.12 -7.28 5.01
N LEU A 188 -1.44 -6.48 5.85
CA LEU A 188 -0.77 -5.25 5.40
C LEU A 188 0.43 -5.59 4.52
N GLN A 189 0.38 -5.28 3.23
CA GLN A 189 1.39 -5.75 2.26
C GLN A 189 2.68 -4.94 2.29
N ASN A 190 2.57 -3.62 2.19
CA ASN A 190 3.72 -2.75 1.95
C ASN A 190 4.19 -2.04 3.23
N ARG A 191 5.04 -2.74 3.97
CA ARG A 191 5.68 -2.28 5.20
C ARG A 191 7.16 -2.68 5.21
N LEU A 192 7.96 -1.99 6.00
CA LEU A 192 9.38 -2.35 6.21
C LEU A 192 9.70 -2.38 7.71
N ILE A 193 10.36 -3.44 8.16
CA ILE A 193 10.84 -3.57 9.55
C ILE A 193 12.35 -3.32 9.58
N LEU A 194 12.76 -2.39 10.42
CA LEU A 194 14.15 -2.18 10.81
C LEU A 194 14.40 -2.82 12.18
N ARG A 195 15.65 -3.19 12.44
CA ARG A 195 16.12 -3.70 13.73
C ARG A 195 17.26 -2.84 14.26
N TYR A 196 17.19 -2.49 15.54
CA TYR A 196 18.26 -1.79 16.26
C TYR A 196 19.43 -2.75 16.54
N ARG A 197 20.65 -2.37 16.19
CA ARG A 197 21.86 -3.20 16.37
C ARG A 197 22.22 -3.43 17.84
N ASN A 198 21.95 -2.44 18.70
CA ASN A 198 22.32 -2.47 20.11
C ASN A 198 21.30 -3.23 20.99
N THR A 199 20.01 -3.06 20.74
CA THR A 199 18.94 -3.61 21.59
C THR A 199 18.23 -4.81 20.97
N GLY A 200 18.35 -5.00 19.65
CA GLY A 200 17.53 -5.96 18.90
C GLY A 200 16.06 -5.53 18.76
N ALA A 201 15.69 -4.35 19.28
CA ALA A 201 14.32 -3.84 19.15
C ALA A 201 13.97 -3.62 17.67
N ARG A 202 12.69 -3.74 17.35
CA ARG A 202 12.18 -3.58 15.98
C ARG A 202 11.47 -2.25 15.81
N LEU A 203 11.60 -1.66 14.63
CA LEU A 203 10.94 -0.44 14.20
C LEU A 203 10.20 -0.71 12.89
N LEU A 204 8.89 -0.57 12.91
CA LEU A 204 8.01 -0.70 11.75
C LEU A 204 7.91 0.65 11.03
N LEU A 205 8.08 0.63 9.71
CA LEU A 205 7.84 1.73 8.79
C LEU A 205 6.64 1.41 7.91
N VAL A 206 5.68 2.34 7.84
CA VAL A 206 4.47 2.23 7.00
C VAL A 206 4.28 3.52 6.23
N LEU A 207 3.93 3.43 4.94
CA LEU A 207 3.60 4.60 4.14
C LEU A 207 2.29 5.23 4.63
N ASP A 208 2.29 6.55 4.74
CA ASP A 208 1.09 7.37 4.93
C ASP A 208 0.38 7.57 3.58
N GLY A 209 -0.95 7.73 3.63
CA GLY A 209 -1.77 8.02 2.47
C GLY A 209 -3.00 7.15 2.34
N ASN A 210 -3.63 7.20 1.17
CA ASN A 210 -4.83 6.43 0.87
C ASN A 210 -4.55 4.93 0.91
N VAL A 211 -5.44 4.18 1.55
CA VAL A 211 -5.31 2.73 1.70
C VAL A 211 -6.29 2.05 0.76
N SER A 212 -5.77 1.21 -0.14
CA SER A 212 -6.58 0.27 -0.91
C SER A 212 -6.65 -1.06 -0.18
N TYR A 213 -7.84 -1.64 -0.10
CA TYR A 213 -8.04 -2.95 0.49
C TYR A 213 -9.00 -3.80 -0.33
N ASP A 214 -8.74 -5.10 -0.40
CA ASP A 214 -9.65 -6.04 -1.03
C ASP A 214 -9.59 -7.40 -0.31
N PHE A 215 -10.76 -7.98 -0.11
CA PHE A 215 -10.91 -9.31 0.46
C PHE A 215 -10.75 -10.40 -0.61
N SER A 216 -11.06 -10.13 -1.88
CA SER A 216 -10.94 -11.14 -2.95
C SER A 216 -9.50 -11.44 -3.36
N ASP A 217 -8.57 -10.51 -3.12
CA ASP A 217 -7.17 -10.62 -3.59
C ASP A 217 -6.39 -11.79 -2.97
N ASN A 218 -6.85 -12.38 -1.86
CA ASN A 218 -6.17 -13.45 -1.13
C ASN A 218 -7.00 -14.75 -1.05
N ASP A 219 -7.72 -15.13 -2.10
CA ASP A 219 -8.66 -16.27 -2.11
C ASP A 219 -9.69 -16.20 -0.96
N GLY A 220 -10.03 -15.00 -0.50
CA GLY A 220 -10.93 -14.79 0.64
C GLY A 220 -10.38 -15.27 2.00
N ARG A 221 -9.06 -15.47 2.15
CA ARG A 221 -8.46 -15.89 3.44
C ARG A 221 -8.26 -14.72 4.40
N HIS A 222 -7.79 -13.58 3.90
CA HIS A 222 -7.53 -12.38 4.71
C HIS A 222 -7.58 -11.13 3.82
N VAL A 223 -8.09 -10.01 4.34
CA VAL A 223 -8.07 -8.73 3.60
C VAL A 223 -6.63 -8.36 3.26
N SER A 224 -6.37 -8.08 1.98
CA SER A 224 -5.12 -7.47 1.52
C SER A 224 -5.22 -5.97 1.69
N VAL A 225 -4.27 -5.35 2.39
CA VAL A 225 -4.27 -3.91 2.69
C VAL A 225 -2.97 -3.30 2.18
N ILE A 226 -3.08 -2.26 1.36
CA ILE A 226 -1.93 -1.60 0.71
C ILE A 226 -2.08 -0.09 0.85
N ALA A 227 -1.09 0.58 1.45
CA ALA A 227 -0.99 2.04 1.42
C ALA A 227 -0.47 2.48 0.04
N GLN A 228 -1.17 3.38 -0.65
CA GLN A 228 -0.82 3.77 -2.01
C GLN A 228 0.52 4.53 -2.05
N LYS A 229 1.41 4.13 -2.94
CA LYS A 229 2.70 4.81 -3.16
C LYS A 229 2.45 6.12 -3.91
N THR A 230 2.87 7.24 -3.34
CA THR A 230 2.84 8.56 -3.99
C THR A 230 4.24 9.16 -4.02
N ALA A 231 4.48 10.16 -4.88
CA ALA A 231 5.82 10.77 -5.01
C ALA A 231 6.29 11.51 -3.74
N THR A 232 5.36 11.85 -2.83
CA THR A 232 5.59 12.62 -1.60
C THR A 232 5.01 11.91 -0.38
N SER A 233 4.93 10.58 -0.37
CA SER A 233 4.38 9.85 0.77
C SER A 233 5.24 10.09 2.02
N ARG A 234 4.58 10.36 3.14
CA ARG A 234 5.24 10.39 4.45
C ARG A 234 5.34 8.96 4.98
N ILE A 235 6.18 8.77 6.00
CA ILE A 235 6.31 7.47 6.67
C ILE A 235 5.87 7.61 8.13
N HIS A 236 5.01 6.71 8.55
CA HIS A 236 4.73 6.47 9.96
C HIS A 236 5.73 5.46 10.52
N THR A 237 6.22 5.75 11.73
CA THR A 237 7.15 4.88 12.45
C THR A 237 6.51 4.36 13.73
N PHE A 238 6.60 3.04 13.95
CA PHE A 238 6.07 2.40 15.15
C PHE A 238 7.11 1.47 15.75
N ARG A 239 7.47 1.68 17.01
CA ARG A 239 8.31 0.76 17.75
C ARG A 239 7.52 -0.51 18.06
N VAL A 240 8.09 -1.66 17.74
CA VAL A 240 7.48 -2.94 18.08
C VAL A 240 7.90 -3.31 19.49
N ASP A 241 6.94 -3.35 20.40
CA ASP A 241 7.14 -3.78 21.79
C ASP A 241 6.58 -5.20 21.95
N THR A 242 7.49 -6.17 22.01
CA THR A 242 7.12 -7.59 22.19
C THR A 242 6.83 -7.95 23.65
N VAL A 243 7.19 -7.09 24.61
CA VAL A 243 6.93 -7.30 26.03
C VAL A 243 5.53 -6.84 26.38
N LEU A 244 5.16 -5.64 25.93
CA LEU A 244 3.82 -5.09 26.08
C LEU A 244 2.84 -5.62 25.02
N GLY A 245 3.36 -6.21 23.94
CA GLY A 245 2.55 -6.72 22.83
C GLY A 245 1.87 -5.60 22.05
N CYS A 246 2.59 -4.51 21.75
CA CYS A 246 1.97 -3.35 21.09
C CYS A 246 2.89 -2.65 20.10
N LEU A 247 2.28 -1.83 19.24
CA LEU A 247 2.98 -0.92 18.34
C LEU A 247 2.99 0.48 18.97
N GLY A 248 4.14 0.86 19.54
CA GLY A 248 4.36 2.18 20.15
C GLY A 248 4.57 3.25 19.08
N GLY A 249 3.70 4.26 19.05
CA GLY A 249 3.85 5.40 18.14
C GLY A 249 4.78 6.50 18.67
N ASN A 250 5.00 7.52 17.85
CA ASN A 250 5.81 8.71 18.16
C ASN A 250 5.01 9.83 18.88
N GLY A 251 3.83 9.53 19.42
CA GLY A 251 2.93 10.51 20.05
C GLY A 251 2.12 11.36 19.06
N ASN A 252 2.30 11.19 17.75
CA ASN A 252 1.52 11.91 16.74
C ASN A 252 0.13 11.29 16.59
N LEU A 253 -0.91 12.12 16.77
CA LEU A 253 -2.32 11.71 16.64
C LEU A 253 -2.64 11.11 15.27
N GLN A 254 -2.16 11.72 14.17
CA GLN A 254 -2.37 11.20 12.82
C GLN A 254 -1.81 9.79 12.67
N SER A 255 -0.61 9.54 13.21
CA SER A 255 0.02 8.21 13.15
C SER A 255 -0.78 7.17 13.95
N LYS A 256 -1.36 7.58 15.08
CA LYS A 256 -2.20 6.69 15.92
C LYS A 256 -3.55 6.40 15.29
N LEU A 257 -4.20 7.40 14.70
CA LEU A 257 -5.44 7.22 13.94
C LEU A 257 -5.22 6.33 12.72
N PHE A 258 -4.12 6.54 11.99
CA PHE A 258 -3.76 5.71 10.85
C PHE A 258 -3.50 4.26 11.28
N LEU A 259 -2.78 4.06 12.38
CA LEU A 259 -2.57 2.73 12.96
C LEU A 259 -3.90 2.06 13.34
N ALA A 260 -4.82 2.78 13.99
CA ALA A 260 -6.14 2.26 14.34
C ALA A 260 -6.94 1.87 13.08
N TYR A 261 -6.88 2.67 12.03
CA TYR A 261 -7.50 2.37 10.74
C TYR A 261 -6.92 1.10 10.11
N LEU A 262 -5.58 0.95 10.09
CA LEU A 262 -4.94 -0.26 9.60
C LEU A 262 -5.37 -1.50 10.38
N HIS A 263 -5.36 -1.44 11.72
CA HIS A 263 -5.84 -2.55 12.56
C HIS A 263 -7.29 -2.94 12.23
N ALA A 264 -8.17 -1.96 12.03
CA ALA A 264 -9.56 -2.23 11.68
C ALA A 264 -9.69 -2.95 10.33
N LEU A 265 -8.91 -2.54 9.33
CA LEU A 265 -8.90 -3.17 8.00
C LEU A 265 -8.27 -4.56 7.99
N THR A 266 -7.22 -4.77 8.79
CA THR A 266 -6.48 -6.04 8.88
C THR A 266 -7.04 -7.01 9.92
N THR A 267 -8.26 -6.79 10.40
CA THR A 267 -8.85 -7.65 11.44
C THR A 267 -9.20 -9.04 10.89
N PHE A 268 -9.13 -10.04 11.78
CA PHE A 268 -9.47 -11.42 11.49
C PHE A 268 -10.10 -12.09 12.71
N CYS A 269 -10.68 -13.27 12.53
CA CYS A 269 -11.30 -14.02 13.62
C CYS A 269 -10.28 -14.56 14.63
N LEU A 270 -9.02 -14.69 14.22
CA LEU A 270 -7.92 -15.05 15.11
C LEU A 270 -7.22 -13.76 15.60
N PRO A 271 -6.93 -13.65 16.89
CA PRO A 271 -6.14 -12.55 17.43
C PRO A 271 -4.75 -12.48 16.80
N ASP A 272 -4.24 -11.28 16.62
CA ASP A 272 -2.88 -11.05 16.13
C ASP A 272 -1.86 -11.61 17.15
N PRO A 273 -0.83 -12.37 16.70
CA PRO A 273 0.15 -12.99 17.60
C PRO A 273 0.86 -12.04 18.57
N LEU A 274 1.14 -10.79 18.15
CA LEU A 274 1.83 -9.78 18.96
C LEU A 274 0.90 -9.18 20.01
N THR A 275 -0.28 -8.71 19.61
CA THR A 275 -1.21 -7.96 20.48
C THR A 275 -2.12 -8.87 21.29
N ARG A 276 -2.27 -10.13 20.86
CA ARG A 276 -3.24 -11.09 21.42
C ARG A 276 -4.69 -10.57 21.36
N GLN A 277 -4.94 -9.61 20.48
CA GLN A 277 -6.23 -9.00 20.22
C GLN A 277 -6.52 -9.07 18.72
N THR A 278 -7.80 -9.11 18.36
CA THR A 278 -8.19 -8.93 16.96
C THR A 278 -7.88 -7.49 16.51
N GLY A 279 -7.77 -7.27 15.21
CA GLY A 279 -7.58 -5.92 14.66
C GLY A 279 -8.69 -4.96 15.08
N THR A 280 -9.93 -5.44 15.17
CA THR A 280 -11.09 -4.65 15.61
C THR A 280 -10.95 -4.21 17.07
N GLU A 281 -10.59 -5.15 17.96
CA GLU A 281 -10.34 -4.86 19.37
C GLU A 281 -9.21 -3.83 19.53
N GLN A 282 -8.09 -4.05 18.84
CA GLN A 282 -6.94 -3.17 18.93
C GLN A 282 -7.24 -1.76 18.37
N ALA A 283 -7.98 -1.67 17.27
CA ALA A 283 -8.42 -0.40 16.70
C ALA A 283 -9.33 0.38 17.68
N LEU A 284 -10.32 -0.29 18.27
CA LEU A 284 -11.23 0.33 19.26
C LEU A 284 -10.48 0.74 20.53
N SER A 285 -9.55 -0.09 21.00
CA SER A 285 -8.68 0.23 22.14
C SER A 285 -7.87 1.50 21.88
N LEU A 286 -7.25 1.62 20.69
CA LEU A 286 -6.53 2.82 20.29
C LEU A 286 -7.44 4.06 20.23
N LEU A 287 -8.62 3.96 19.61
CA LEU A 287 -9.57 5.08 19.51
C LEU A 287 -10.06 5.57 20.88
N ARG A 288 -10.15 4.66 21.85
CA ARG A 288 -10.56 4.95 23.24
C ARG A 288 -9.41 5.41 24.12
N SER A 289 -8.17 5.20 23.69
CA SER A 289 -6.96 5.47 24.48
C SER A 289 -6.80 6.95 24.81
N ALA A 290 -6.16 7.24 25.95
CA ALA A 290 -5.89 8.62 26.36
C ALA A 290 -5.07 9.40 25.31
N GLU A 291 -4.16 8.74 24.59
CA GLU A 291 -3.34 9.36 23.54
C GLU A 291 -4.17 9.89 22.37
N VAL A 292 -5.20 9.14 21.93
CA VAL A 292 -6.14 9.60 20.90
C VAL A 292 -7.15 10.59 21.48
N ARG A 293 -7.34 10.63 22.80
CA ARG A 293 -8.26 11.55 23.47
C ARG A 293 -7.62 12.85 23.94
N SER A 294 -6.30 12.97 23.95
CA SER A 294 -5.59 14.14 24.45
C SER A 294 -5.24 15.16 23.36
N PHE A 295 -6.03 15.23 22.28
CA PHE A 295 -5.79 16.21 21.22
C PHE A 295 -6.31 17.59 21.60
N ASP A 296 -5.58 18.62 21.16
CA ASP A 296 -6.03 20.01 21.28
C ASP A 296 -7.03 20.35 20.16
N ARG A 297 -6.63 20.09 18.90
CA ARG A 297 -7.41 20.36 17.69
C ARG A 297 -7.28 19.22 16.69
N LEU A 298 -8.38 18.85 16.05
CA LEU A 298 -8.39 17.92 14.92
C LEU A 298 -8.05 18.65 13.62
N THR A 299 -7.04 18.17 12.90
CA THR A 299 -6.73 18.64 11.55
C THR A 299 -7.66 18.00 10.52
N GLU A 300 -7.69 18.53 9.29
CA GLU A 300 -8.45 17.94 8.19
C GLU A 300 -8.01 16.49 7.89
N GLU A 301 -6.70 16.21 7.97
CA GLU A 301 -6.16 14.85 7.81
C GLU A 301 -6.67 13.90 8.92
N ASN A 302 -6.78 14.39 10.16
CA ASN A 302 -7.33 13.60 11.26
C ASN A 302 -8.81 13.30 11.04
N LEU A 303 -9.57 14.32 10.62
CA LEU A 303 -11.00 14.20 10.34
C LEU A 303 -11.26 13.17 9.23
N ALA A 304 -10.48 13.22 8.15
CA ALA A 304 -10.59 12.27 7.05
C ALA A 304 -10.39 10.81 7.52
N LEU A 305 -9.36 10.53 8.35
CA LEU A 305 -9.14 9.19 8.88
C LEU A 305 -10.25 8.74 9.83
N VAL A 306 -10.67 9.62 10.74
CA VAL A 306 -11.74 9.33 11.70
C VAL A 306 -13.07 9.05 10.98
N GLN A 307 -13.36 9.76 9.89
CA GLN A 307 -14.50 9.45 9.01
C GLN A 307 -14.36 8.11 8.31
N GLN A 308 -13.18 7.77 7.77
CA GLN A 308 -12.94 6.47 7.15
C GLN A 308 -13.16 5.32 8.14
N ILE A 309 -12.72 5.48 9.40
CA ILE A 309 -12.96 4.52 10.47
C ILE A 309 -14.47 4.41 10.77
N ALA A 310 -15.19 5.53 10.88
CA ALA A 310 -16.63 5.51 11.11
C ALA A 310 -17.39 4.80 9.98
N ALA A 311 -16.97 5.02 8.73
CA ALA A 311 -17.56 4.42 7.52
C ALA A 311 -17.35 2.90 7.42
N LEU A 312 -16.51 2.30 8.27
CA LEU A 312 -16.45 0.85 8.42
C LEU A 312 -17.74 0.30 9.06
N THR A 313 -18.52 1.13 9.75
CA THR A 313 -19.78 0.72 10.39
C THR A 313 -20.87 0.52 9.32
N PRO A 314 -21.51 -0.67 9.23
CA PRO A 314 -22.62 -0.89 8.32
C PRO A 314 -23.80 0.02 8.61
N VAL A 315 -24.31 0.66 7.55
CA VAL A 315 -25.51 1.50 7.67
C VAL A 315 -26.75 0.62 7.82
N ARG A 316 -27.58 0.92 8.83
CA ARG A 316 -28.82 0.18 9.14
C ARG A 316 -30.03 1.11 9.07
N GLN A 317 -31.00 0.75 8.23
CA GLN A 317 -32.22 1.52 8.01
C GLN A 317 -33.45 0.60 7.98
N TYR A 318 -34.62 1.16 8.29
CA TYR A 318 -35.87 0.43 8.19
C TYR A 318 -36.30 0.28 6.73
N TYR A 319 -36.94 -0.85 6.43
CA TYR A 319 -37.58 -1.09 5.14
C TYR A 319 -39.01 -1.60 5.32
N PRO A 320 -39.99 -1.02 4.58
CA PRO A 320 -39.89 0.26 3.88
C PRO A 320 -39.65 1.42 4.87
N ALA A 321 -39.11 2.56 4.41
CA ALA A 321 -38.60 3.63 5.31
C ALA A 321 -39.65 4.20 6.29
N ASN A 322 -40.93 4.16 5.90
CA ASN A 322 -42.07 4.60 6.68
C ASN A 322 -42.58 3.56 7.69
N GLU A 323 -42.04 2.34 7.70
CA GLU A 323 -42.50 1.23 8.53
C GLU A 323 -41.35 0.57 9.30
N ARG A 324 -41.59 0.20 10.56
CA ARG A 324 -40.58 -0.46 11.39
C ARG A 324 -40.67 -1.98 11.35
N VAL A 325 -40.93 -2.53 10.16
CA VAL A 325 -41.24 -3.97 9.97
C VAL A 325 -40.03 -4.79 9.55
N MET A 326 -39.11 -4.24 8.75
CA MET A 326 -37.87 -4.92 8.33
C MET A 326 -36.66 -3.99 8.45
N GLN A 327 -35.45 -4.57 8.32
CA GLN A 327 -34.20 -3.81 8.26
C GLN A 327 -33.46 -4.09 6.96
N THR A 328 -32.86 -3.06 6.40
CA THR A 328 -31.85 -3.14 5.34
C THR A 328 -30.50 -2.78 5.95
N VAL A 329 -29.48 -3.58 5.64
CA VAL A 329 -28.12 -3.39 6.14
C VAL A 329 -27.17 -3.31 4.95
N HIS A 330 -26.43 -2.21 4.86
CA HIS A 330 -25.45 -2.00 3.81
C HIS A 330 -24.08 -2.46 4.28
N TRP A 331 -23.69 -3.67 3.88
CA TRP A 331 -22.36 -4.22 4.10
C TRP A 331 -21.43 -3.88 2.93
N SER A 332 -20.18 -3.59 3.24
CA SER A 332 -19.11 -3.57 2.26
C SER A 332 -18.72 -5.00 1.87
N SER A 333 -18.69 -5.29 0.56
CA SER A 333 -18.22 -6.56 0.02
C SER A 333 -16.69 -6.70 0.05
N ARG A 334 -15.97 -5.59 0.27
CA ARG A 334 -14.49 -5.54 0.27
C ARG A 334 -13.87 -5.89 1.62
N LEU A 335 -14.69 -6.08 2.65
CA LEU A 335 -14.26 -6.28 4.03
C LEU A 335 -15.01 -7.44 4.68
N GLY A 336 -14.34 -8.15 5.57
CA GLY A 336 -14.97 -9.15 6.42
C GLY A 336 -15.94 -8.53 7.43
N PHE A 337 -16.86 -9.35 7.95
CA PHE A 337 -17.85 -8.94 8.96
C PHE A 337 -17.21 -8.31 10.21
N LEU A 338 -16.06 -8.83 10.66
CA LEU A 338 -15.38 -8.35 11.87
C LEU A 338 -14.81 -6.94 11.72
N ALA A 339 -14.42 -6.53 10.51
CA ALA A 339 -13.95 -5.17 10.21
C ALA A 339 -15.08 -4.15 10.28
N GLN A 340 -16.32 -4.62 10.17
CA GLN A 340 -17.51 -3.81 10.02
C GLN A 340 -18.28 -3.71 11.36
N HIS A 341 -17.63 -3.12 12.35
CA HIS A 341 -18.10 -3.10 13.75
C HIS A 341 -18.86 -1.82 14.12
N ALA A 342 -20.00 -1.96 14.80
CA ALA A 342 -20.86 -0.84 15.19
C ALA A 342 -20.19 0.19 16.10
N GLU A 343 -19.28 -0.25 16.97
CA GLU A 343 -18.63 0.63 17.94
C GLU A 343 -17.64 1.61 17.30
N PHE A 344 -17.25 1.45 16.03
CA PHE A 344 -16.41 2.44 15.35
C PHE A 344 -17.13 3.78 15.25
N SER A 345 -18.38 3.78 14.74
CA SER A 345 -19.20 5.00 14.69
C SER A 345 -19.41 5.61 16.09
N THR A 346 -19.64 4.78 17.12
CA THR A 346 -19.77 5.27 18.51
C THR A 346 -18.48 5.89 19.04
N ALA A 347 -17.33 5.26 18.82
CA ALA A 347 -16.03 5.76 19.27
C ALA A 347 -15.69 7.09 18.58
N VAL A 348 -15.91 7.16 17.26
CA VAL A 348 -15.73 8.37 16.46
C VAL A 348 -16.69 9.48 16.88
N GLY A 349 -17.97 9.17 17.09
CA GLY A 349 -18.94 10.13 17.61
C GLY A 349 -18.52 10.70 18.98
N SER A 350 -17.88 9.89 19.82
CA SER A 350 -17.32 10.35 21.08
C SER A 350 -16.12 11.30 20.91
N ILE A 351 -15.27 11.07 19.90
CA ILE A 351 -14.17 11.97 19.53
C ILE A 351 -14.75 13.31 19.03
N PHE A 352 -15.77 13.28 18.17
CA PHE A 352 -16.44 14.49 17.67
C PHE A 352 -17.15 15.26 18.78
N ASN A 353 -17.82 14.57 19.70
CA ASN A 353 -18.44 15.23 20.85
C ASN A 353 -17.43 15.94 21.74
N GLN A 354 -16.23 15.37 21.90
CA GLN A 354 -15.13 16.05 22.59
C GLN A 354 -14.66 17.29 21.83
N ALA A 355 -14.45 17.19 20.52
CA ALA A 355 -14.08 18.33 19.67
C ALA A 355 -15.15 19.43 19.66
N ARG A 356 -16.45 19.08 19.73
CA ARG A 356 -17.54 20.06 19.89
C ARG A 356 -17.45 20.81 21.21
N ARG A 357 -17.09 20.15 22.30
CA ARG A 357 -16.91 20.80 23.61
C ARG A 357 -15.74 21.79 23.61
N SER A 358 -14.68 21.52 22.85
CA SER A 358 -13.54 22.43 22.68
C SER A 358 -13.71 23.44 21.54
N SER A 359 -14.83 23.41 20.82
CA SER A 359 -15.08 24.31 19.67
C SER A 359 -15.04 25.79 20.02
N ILE A 360 -15.30 26.14 21.30
CA ILE A 360 -15.16 27.53 21.80
C ILE A 360 -13.74 28.09 21.59
N PHE A 361 -12.72 27.23 21.62
CA PHE A 361 -11.32 27.63 21.40
C PHE A 361 -10.93 27.58 19.92
N TYR A 362 -11.71 26.88 19.08
CA TYR A 362 -11.40 26.63 17.67
C TYR A 362 -12.64 26.74 16.76
N PRO A 363 -13.26 27.93 16.66
CA PRO A 363 -14.54 28.11 15.97
C PRO A 363 -14.51 27.82 14.47
N GLU A 364 -13.33 27.82 13.86
CA GLU A 364 -13.15 27.52 12.43
C GLU A 364 -13.22 26.01 12.11
N THR A 365 -13.13 25.14 13.11
CA THR A 365 -13.12 23.70 12.90
C THR A 365 -14.53 23.20 12.60
N ARG A 366 -14.78 22.87 11.33
CA ARG A 366 -16.05 22.26 10.90
C ARG A 366 -15.94 20.75 11.00
N LEU A 367 -16.78 20.17 11.85
CA LEU A 367 -16.88 18.72 11.97
C LEU A 367 -17.79 18.18 10.87
N PRO A 368 -17.40 17.10 10.19
CA PRO A 368 -18.23 16.49 9.18
C PRO A 368 -19.41 15.74 9.80
N GLU A 369 -20.47 15.58 9.01
CA GLU A 369 -21.57 14.68 9.34
C GLU A 369 -21.16 13.23 9.08
N LEU A 370 -21.56 12.33 9.97
CA LEU A 370 -21.36 10.90 9.82
C LEU A 370 -22.62 10.31 9.19
N GLU A 371 -22.47 9.22 8.42
CA GLU A 371 -23.63 8.49 7.92
C GLU A 371 -24.43 7.93 9.11
N GLU A 372 -25.69 8.34 9.20
CA GLU A 372 -26.55 7.98 10.32
C GLU A 372 -27.30 6.68 10.03
N SER A 373 -27.13 5.71 10.94
CA SER A 373 -27.99 4.55 11.06
C SER A 373 -29.12 4.82 12.03
N ASP A 374 -30.24 4.11 11.89
CA ASP A 374 -31.29 4.16 12.90
C ASP A 374 -30.76 3.64 14.25
N LEU A 375 -30.87 4.47 15.28
CA LEU A 375 -30.35 4.17 16.63
C LEU A 375 -30.99 2.90 17.22
N GLY A 376 -32.28 2.66 16.95
CA GLY A 376 -32.98 1.46 17.41
C GLY A 376 -32.46 0.20 16.73
N LEU A 377 -32.22 0.24 15.42
CA LEU A 377 -31.59 -0.87 14.68
C LEU A 377 -30.15 -1.13 15.11
N MET A 378 -29.39 -0.07 15.41
CA MET A 378 -28.03 -0.19 15.95
C MET A 378 -28.04 -0.86 17.32
N GLN A 379 -28.93 -0.45 18.23
CA GLN A 379 -29.09 -1.09 19.54
C GLN A 379 -29.50 -2.56 19.40
N ARG A 380 -30.48 -2.87 18.54
CA ARG A 380 -30.88 -4.26 18.27
C ARG A 380 -29.73 -5.11 17.76
N HIS A 381 -28.89 -4.56 16.87
CA HIS A 381 -27.71 -5.25 16.38
C HIS A 381 -26.67 -5.46 17.49
N ALA A 382 -26.41 -4.44 18.31
CA ALA A 382 -25.50 -4.53 19.45
C ALA A 382 -25.90 -5.69 20.38
N VAL A 383 -27.15 -5.73 20.82
CA VAL A 383 -27.69 -6.83 21.64
C VAL A 383 -27.52 -8.19 20.97
N ARG A 384 -27.90 -8.32 19.70
CA ARG A 384 -27.81 -9.59 18.94
C ARG A 384 -26.38 -10.08 18.73
N SER A 385 -25.43 -9.17 18.58
CA SER A 385 -24.03 -9.50 18.33
C SER A 385 -23.19 -9.62 19.59
N ALA A 386 -23.70 -9.17 20.74
CA ALA A 386 -22.99 -9.22 22.02
C ALA A 386 -22.49 -10.62 22.38
N MET A 387 -23.26 -11.67 22.09
CA MET A 387 -22.84 -13.06 22.36
C MET A 387 -21.64 -13.54 21.52
N LEU A 388 -21.34 -12.85 20.41
CA LEU A 388 -20.22 -13.13 19.52
C LEU A 388 -19.02 -12.21 19.78
N ARG A 389 -19.14 -11.32 20.77
CA ARG A 389 -18.13 -10.31 21.11
C ARG A 389 -17.44 -10.69 22.42
N VAL A 390 -16.31 -10.03 22.66
CA VAL A 390 -15.52 -10.19 23.88
C VAL A 390 -15.72 -9.00 24.81
N SER A 391 -15.40 -9.17 26.10
CA SER A 391 -15.53 -8.10 27.08
C SER A 391 -14.64 -6.90 26.74
N GLY A 392 -15.20 -5.71 26.93
CA GLY A 392 -14.63 -4.42 26.55
C GLY A 392 -14.94 -4.01 25.11
N PHE A 393 -15.49 -4.92 24.30
CA PHE A 393 -15.70 -4.72 22.87
C PHE A 393 -17.10 -5.15 22.42
N GLY A 394 -18.08 -4.90 23.28
CA GLY A 394 -19.51 -4.97 22.97
C GLY A 394 -20.21 -6.24 23.46
N ALA A 395 -19.54 -7.09 24.24
CA ALA A 395 -20.22 -8.16 24.99
C ALA A 395 -21.15 -7.60 26.08
N GLU A 396 -20.86 -6.39 26.55
CA GLU A 396 -21.61 -5.65 27.56
C GLU A 396 -23.04 -5.30 27.12
N ASP A 397 -23.30 -5.27 25.81
CA ASP A 397 -24.61 -5.02 25.24
C ASP A 397 -25.57 -6.23 25.38
N PHE A 398 -25.08 -7.36 25.90
CA PHE A 398 -25.89 -8.56 26.07
C PHE A 398 -27.06 -8.32 27.03
N THR A 399 -28.27 -8.65 26.59
CA THR A 399 -29.47 -8.58 27.41
C THR A 399 -30.52 -9.57 26.93
N VAL A 400 -31.26 -10.14 27.88
CA VAL A 400 -32.41 -11.02 27.64
C VAL A 400 -33.75 -10.29 27.75
N MET A 401 -33.73 -8.98 28.04
CA MET A 401 -34.94 -8.17 28.28
C MET A 401 -35.89 -8.11 27.08
N HIS A 402 -35.39 -8.38 25.88
CA HIS A 402 -36.14 -8.38 24.63
C HIS A 402 -36.43 -9.79 24.10
N ASP A 403 -36.06 -10.83 24.85
CA ASP A 403 -36.29 -12.20 24.44
C ASP A 403 -37.78 -12.54 24.53
N ALA A 404 -38.23 -13.29 23.53
CA ALA A 404 -39.57 -13.85 23.49
C ALA A 404 -39.47 -15.37 23.45
N SER A 405 -40.38 -16.06 24.12
CA SER A 405 -40.45 -17.52 24.02
C SER A 405 -40.74 -17.91 22.57
N TYR A 406 -39.74 -18.54 21.93
CA TYR A 406 -39.90 -19.08 20.59
C TYR A 406 -40.82 -20.29 20.65
N ARG A 407 -42.04 -20.15 20.12
CA ARG A 407 -42.91 -21.30 19.87
C ARG A 407 -42.31 -22.09 18.73
N ALA A 408 -41.84 -23.30 19.03
CA ALA A 408 -41.19 -24.13 18.03
C ALA A 408 -42.18 -24.48 16.91
N ARG A 409 -41.72 -24.43 15.66
CA ARG A 409 -42.58 -24.58 14.46
C ARG A 409 -43.16 -25.99 14.31
N ASP A 410 -42.61 -26.94 15.05
CA ASP A 410 -43.00 -28.34 15.13
C ASP A 410 -44.03 -28.61 16.23
N GLN A 411 -44.55 -27.59 16.92
CA GLN A 411 -45.58 -27.78 17.96
C GLN A 411 -46.97 -28.07 17.39
N ASP A 412 -47.20 -27.80 16.10
CA ASP A 412 -48.48 -28.01 15.43
C ASP A 412 -48.41 -29.13 14.40
N GLN A 413 -47.96 -30.32 14.84
CA GLN A 413 -47.84 -31.52 13.98
C GLN A 413 -49.19 -32.07 13.53
N ALA A 414 -50.28 -31.57 14.10
CA ALA A 414 -51.64 -31.90 13.69
C ALA A 414 -52.19 -30.94 12.61
N SER A 415 -51.48 -29.84 12.30
CA SER A 415 -51.93 -28.90 11.28
C SER A 415 -51.92 -29.50 9.87
N THR A 416 -52.81 -28.96 9.04
CA THR A 416 -52.79 -29.16 7.58
C THR A 416 -51.46 -28.71 6.98
N MET A 417 -50.89 -27.59 7.43
CA MET A 417 -49.59 -27.10 6.97
C MET A 417 -48.45 -28.09 7.24
N PHE A 418 -48.40 -28.68 8.44
CA PHE A 418 -47.41 -29.71 8.76
C PHE A 418 -47.57 -30.95 7.86
N SER A 419 -48.81 -31.42 7.71
CA SER A 419 -49.12 -32.58 6.86
C SER A 419 -48.71 -32.35 5.41
N GLN A 420 -48.99 -31.17 4.86
CA GLN A 420 -48.58 -30.78 3.51
C GLN A 420 -47.06 -30.72 3.36
N ALA A 421 -46.37 -30.04 4.28
CA ALA A 421 -44.91 -29.94 4.26
C ALA A 421 -44.21 -31.31 4.41
N PHE A 422 -44.76 -32.19 5.24
CA PHE A 422 -44.29 -33.57 5.43
C PHE A 422 -44.49 -34.41 4.17
N VAL A 423 -45.68 -34.37 3.56
CA VAL A 423 -45.96 -35.09 2.30
C VAL A 423 -45.02 -34.62 1.19
N MET A 424 -44.86 -33.30 1.02
CA MET A 424 -43.96 -32.73 0.01
C MET A 424 -42.51 -33.16 0.23
N SER A 425 -42.01 -33.03 1.47
CA SER A 425 -40.64 -33.40 1.82
C SER A 425 -40.40 -34.91 1.64
N ARG A 426 -41.39 -35.75 1.98
CA ARG A 426 -41.36 -37.20 1.77
C ARG A 426 -41.37 -37.56 0.28
N MET A 427 -42.13 -36.85 -0.56
CA MET A 427 -42.14 -37.07 -2.01
C MET A 427 -40.78 -36.77 -2.64
N VAL A 428 -40.17 -35.64 -2.26
CA VAL A 428 -38.82 -35.27 -2.71
C VAL A 428 -37.80 -36.32 -2.26
N TYR A 429 -37.83 -36.72 -0.99
CA TYR A 429 -36.92 -37.74 -0.45
C TYR A 429 -37.08 -39.10 -1.13
N GLN A 430 -38.32 -39.50 -1.46
CA GLN A 430 -38.62 -40.77 -2.12
C GLN A 430 -38.57 -40.69 -3.65
N GLN A 431 -38.23 -39.53 -4.23
CA GLN A 431 -38.22 -39.26 -5.68
C GLN A 431 -39.53 -39.69 -6.37
N LYS A 432 -40.66 -39.53 -5.69
CA LYS A 432 -41.99 -39.88 -6.23
C LYS A 432 -42.59 -38.69 -6.96
N LEU A 433 -43.04 -38.92 -8.20
CA LEU A 433 -43.68 -37.92 -9.05
C LEU A 433 -45.21 -37.91 -8.92
N ASP A 434 -45.82 -38.95 -8.35
CA ASP A 434 -47.28 -39.09 -8.24
C ASP A 434 -47.80 -38.79 -6.83
N LEU A 435 -48.80 -37.91 -6.75
CA LEU A 435 -49.54 -37.59 -5.52
C LEU A 435 -50.50 -38.72 -5.14
N GLN A 436 -50.02 -39.70 -4.37
CA GLN A 436 -50.83 -40.83 -3.88
C GLN A 436 -51.68 -40.51 -2.65
N MET A 437 -51.71 -39.26 -2.16
CA MET A 437 -52.51 -38.85 -1.00
C MET A 437 -53.37 -37.64 -1.35
N ALA A 438 -54.66 -37.71 -1.03
CA ALA A 438 -55.59 -36.59 -1.18
C ALA A 438 -55.16 -35.44 -0.25
N LEU A 439 -54.76 -34.32 -0.84
CA LEU A 439 -54.61 -33.06 -0.12
C LEU A 439 -56.01 -32.53 0.18
N SER A 440 -56.26 -32.13 1.43
CA SER A 440 -57.50 -31.45 1.82
C SER A 440 -57.71 -30.21 0.94
N SER A 441 -58.92 -30.08 0.40
CA SER A 441 -59.30 -29.26 -0.75
C SER A 441 -59.44 -27.74 -0.49
N ASP A 442 -58.96 -27.21 0.63
CA ASP A 442 -59.25 -25.80 1.01
C ASP A 442 -58.28 -24.77 0.39
N VAL A 443 -57.74 -25.03 -0.80
CA VAL A 443 -56.75 -24.12 -1.45
C VAL A 443 -57.36 -23.24 -2.56
N SER A 444 -58.67 -23.32 -2.84
CA SER A 444 -59.27 -22.58 -3.96
C SER A 444 -59.90 -21.22 -3.63
N GLU A 445 -59.75 -20.64 -2.44
CA GLU A 445 -60.39 -19.35 -2.12
C GLU A 445 -59.46 -18.20 -1.67
N SER A 446 -58.15 -18.30 -1.85
CA SER A 446 -57.30 -17.11 -1.68
C SER A 446 -56.06 -17.13 -2.58
N LEU A 447 -56.26 -16.67 -3.82
CA LEU A 447 -55.23 -16.04 -4.65
C LEU A 447 -55.72 -14.68 -5.10
#